data_AF-A0A1H8ADD9-F1
#
_entry.id   AF-A0A1H8ADD9-F1
#
_cell.length_a   1.000
_cell.length_b   1.000
_cell.length_c   1.000
_cell.angle_alpha   90.00
_cell.angle_beta   90.00
_cell.angle_gamma   90.00
#
_symmetry.space_group_name_H-M   'P 1'
#
loop_
_entity.id
_entity.type
_entity.pdbx_description
1 polymer ?
#
loop_
_entity_poly.entity_id
_entity_poly.type
_entity_poly.pdbx_seq_one_letter_code
_entity_poly.pdbx_strand_id
1 'polypeptide(L)' 'MSTTTAYGVDGMTCSHCIASVTEEISALAGAESVTVNLVTGGTSQVSVTSASKLDPALVAAAVEEAGYRLVAL' A
#
# COMPACT_ATOMS: atom_id res chain seq x y z
N MET A 1 1.49 7.85 -19.17
CA MET A 1 0.15 7.45 -18.71
C MET A 1 0.37 6.69 -17.42
N SER A 2 -0.18 7.14 -16.31
CA SER A 2 -0.08 6.44 -15.03
C SER A 2 -1.21 5.41 -14.89
N THR A 3 -1.01 4.42 -14.03
CA THR A 3 -2.00 3.40 -13.68
C THR A 3 -2.18 3.36 -12.17
N THR A 4 -3.40 3.09 -11.73
CA THR A 4 -3.71 2.94 -10.30
C THR A 4 -4.11 1.49 -10.04
N THR A 5 -3.40 0.86 -9.10
CA THR A 5 -3.72 -0.50 -8.62
C THR A 5 -4.12 -0.43 -7.16
N ALA A 6 -5.20 -1.13 -6.79
CA ALA A 6 -5.67 -1.20 -5.42
C ALA A 6 -5.24 -2.52 -4.76
N TYR A 7 -4.87 -2.45 -3.49
CA TYR A 7 -4.46 -3.56 -2.64
C TYR A 7 -5.20 -3.51 -1.30
N GLY A 8 -5.43 -4.66 -0.68
CA GLY A 8 -5.94 -4.74 0.68
C GLY A 8 -4.77 -4.84 1.65
N VAL A 9 -4.86 -4.18 2.79
CA VAL A 9 -3.88 -4.27 3.88
C VAL A 9 -4.61 -4.43 5.20
N ASP A 10 -4.32 -5.53 5.90
CA ASP A 10 -4.93 -5.85 7.19
C ASP A 10 -4.13 -5.30 8.37
N GLY A 11 -4.85 -4.96 9.44
CA GLY A 11 -4.26 -4.70 10.76
C GLY A 11 -3.87 -3.25 11.02
N MET A 12 -4.07 -2.33 10.07
CA MET A 12 -3.89 -0.91 10.32
C MET A 12 -5.00 -0.39 11.25
N THR A 13 -4.61 0.33 12.31
CA THR A 13 -5.53 0.88 13.32
C THR A 13 -5.34 2.36 13.60
N CYS A 14 -4.35 3.01 12.98
CA CYS A 14 -3.88 4.33 13.38
C CYS A 14 -3.30 5.15 12.22
N SER A 15 -3.23 6.48 12.34
CA SER A 15 -2.65 7.34 11.30
C SER A 15 -1.15 7.11 11.08
N HIS A 16 -0.41 6.70 12.12
CA HIS A 16 1.00 6.32 11.99
C HIS A 16 1.15 5.01 11.19
N CYS A 17 0.20 4.10 11.33
CA CYS A 17 0.13 2.84 10.60
C CYS A 17 -0.01 3.10 9.09
N ILE A 18 -0.87 4.06 8.75
CA ILE A 18 -1.02 4.56 7.37
C ILE A 18 0.30 5.15 6.87
N ALA A 19 0.93 6.01 7.66
CA ALA A 19 2.16 6.70 7.27
C ALA A 19 3.28 5.69 6.95
N SER A 20 3.49 4.68 7.80
CA SER A 20 4.48 3.63 7.57
C SER A 20 4.24 2.89 6.25
N VAL A 21 3.02 2.37 6.02
CA VAL A 21 2.70 1.68 4.76
C VAL A 21 2.85 2.59 3.53
N THR A 22 2.46 3.85 3.68
CA THR A 22 2.56 4.85 2.60
C THR A 22 4.02 5.14 2.25
N GLU A 23 4.90 5.26 3.25
CA GLU A 23 6.33 5.50 3.08
C GLU A 23 7.01 4.35 2.35
N GLU A 24 6.83 3.12 2.82
CA GLU A 24 7.45 1.93 2.22
C GLU A 24 7.01 1.73 0.76
N ILE A 25 5.71 1.88 0.46
CA ILE A 25 5.21 1.72 -0.92
C ILE A 25 5.67 2.89 -1.81
N SER A 26 5.75 4.11 -1.28
CA SER A 26 6.20 5.27 -2.05
C SER A 26 7.70 5.21 -2.38
N ALA A 27 8.48 4.43 -1.62
CA ALA A 27 9.90 4.18 -1.91
C ALA A 27 10.11 3.23 -3.11
N LEU A 28 9.07 2.51 -3.56
CA LEU A 28 9.16 1.61 -4.70
C LEU A 28 9.41 2.40 -6.00
N ALA A 29 10.35 1.91 -6.81
CA ALA A 29 10.66 2.51 -8.09
C ALA A 29 9.42 2.56 -9.01
N GLY A 30 9.04 3.78 -9.40
CA GLY A 30 7.89 4.02 -10.28
C GLY A 30 6.56 4.27 -9.54
N ALA A 31 6.53 4.21 -8.21
CA ALA A 31 5.41 4.74 -7.42
C ALA A 31 5.39 6.28 -7.51
N GLU A 32 4.22 6.84 -7.79
CA GLU A 32 4.01 8.28 -7.93
C GLU A 32 3.14 8.83 -6.79
N SER A 33 2.15 8.06 -6.35
CA SER A 33 1.25 8.46 -5.27
C SER A 33 0.61 7.24 -4.61
N VAL A 34 0.44 7.29 -3.29
CA VAL A 34 -0.21 6.25 -2.49
C VAL A 34 -1.31 6.88 -1.65
N THR A 35 -2.51 6.32 -1.73
CA THR A 35 -3.67 6.76 -0.96
C THR A 35 -4.22 5.59 -0.16
N VAL A 36 -4.52 5.81 1.13
CA VAL A 36 -5.03 4.78 2.02
C VAL A 36 -6.42 5.13 2.53
N ASN A 37 -7.37 4.24 2.28
CA ASN A 37 -8.68 4.24 2.89
C ASN A 37 -8.64 3.31 4.11
N LEU A 38 -8.34 3.88 5.28
CA LEU A 38 -8.21 3.14 6.54
C LEU A 38 -9.56 2.57 6.98
N VAL A 39 -9.57 1.26 7.22
CA VAL A 39 -10.63 0.56 7.94
C VAL A 39 -10.02 0.08 9.25
N THR A 40 -10.28 0.82 10.33
CA THR A 40 -9.67 0.58 11.65
C THR A 40 -9.89 -0.86 12.11
N GLY A 41 -8.82 -1.64 12.20
CA GLY A 41 -8.85 -3.03 12.68
C GLY A 41 -9.37 -4.06 11.66
N GLY A 42 -9.59 -3.65 10.41
CA GLY A 42 -9.99 -4.53 9.30
C GLY A 42 -9.09 -4.37 8.09
N THR A 43 -9.63 -4.72 6.92
CA THR A 43 -8.94 -4.59 5.63
C THR A 43 -9.07 -3.18 5.08
N SER A 44 -7.96 -2.45 5.11
CA SER A 44 -7.87 -1.11 4.53
C SER A 44 -7.49 -1.20 3.06
N GLN A 45 -8.07 -0.33 2.23
CA GLN A 45 -7.72 -0.27 0.82
C GLN A 45 -6.56 0.70 0.59
N VAL A 46 -5.50 0.24 -0.06
CA VAL A 46 -4.33 1.03 -0.46
C VAL A 46 -4.31 1.14 -1.98
N SER A 47 -4.46 2.36 -2.49
CA SER A 47 -4.41 2.66 -3.93
C SER A 47 -3.06 3.24 -4.29
N VAL A 48 -2.35 2.59 -5.22
CA VAL A 48 -1.02 2.98 -5.66
C VAL A 48 -1.08 3.42 -7.11
N THR A 49 -0.77 4.69 -7.34
CA THR A 49 -0.60 5.27 -8.68
C THR A 49 0.87 5.21 -9.06
N SER A 50 1.14 4.73 -10.28
CA SER A 50 2.49 4.47 -10.77
C SER A 50 2.58 4.68 -12.28
N ALA A 51 3.77 5.00 -12.78
CA ALA A 51 4.00 5.19 -14.21
C ALA A 51 3.82 3.89 -15.03
N SER A 52 3.90 2.73 -14.38
CA SER A 52 3.70 1.40 -14.93
C SER A 52 3.28 0.45 -13.82
N LYS A 53 2.62 -0.65 -14.17
CA LYS A 53 2.15 -1.62 -13.19
C LYS A 53 3.32 -2.11 -12.32
N LEU A 54 3.25 -1.84 -11.02
CA LEU A 54 4.22 -2.33 -10.04
C LEU A 54 4.10 -3.85 -9.90
N ASP A 55 5.22 -4.48 -9.57
CA ASP A 55 5.23 -5.91 -9.23
C ASP A 55 4.50 -6.11 -7.88
N PRO A 56 3.40 -6.89 -7.84
CA PRO A 56 2.68 -7.14 -6.60
C PRO A 56 3.57 -7.79 -5.51
N ALA A 57 4.63 -8.51 -5.88
CA ALA A 57 5.57 -9.06 -4.90
C ALA A 57 6.40 -7.97 -4.21
N LEU A 58 6.77 -6.91 -4.92
CA LEU A 58 7.47 -5.76 -4.34
C LEU A 58 6.54 -4.95 -3.42
N VAL A 59 5.28 -4.77 -3.83
CA VAL A 59 4.28 -4.12 -2.98
C VAL A 59 4.02 -4.94 -1.72
N ALA A 60 3.92 -6.26 -1.84
CA ALA A 60 3.77 -7.16 -0.69
C ALA A 60 4.96 -7.03 0.27
N ALA A 61 6.20 -7.07 -0.24
CA ALA A 61 7.40 -6.94 0.58
C ALA A 61 7.46 -5.59 1.33
N ALA A 62 7.13 -4.48 0.66
CA ALA A 62 7.06 -3.16 1.29
C ALA A 62 6.01 -3.10 2.41
N VAL A 63 4.84 -3.73 2.21
CA VAL A 63 3.80 -3.82 3.24
C VAL A 63 4.23 -4.70 4.42
N GLU A 64 4.94 -5.79 4.15
CA GLU A 64 5.51 -6.67 5.18
C GLU A 64 6.62 -5.99 5.98
N GLU A 65 7.46 -5.18 5.33
CA GLU A 65 8.49 -4.35 5.98
C GLU A 65 7.86 -3.29 6.89
N ALA A 66 6.73 -2.71 6.49
CA ALA A 66 5.92 -1.84 7.35
C ALA A 66 5.24 -2.59 8.53
N GLY A 67 5.30 -3.92 8.56
CA GLY A 67 4.73 -4.76 9.62
C GLY A 67 3.28 -5.17 9.41
N TYR A 68 2.76 -5.08 8.18
CA TYR A 68 1.38 -5.42 7.84
C TYR A 68 1.30 -6.57 6.83
N ARG A 69 0.09 -7.05 6.58
CA ARG A 69 -0.16 -8.10 5.60
C ARG A 69 -0.92 -7.55 4.41
N LEU A 70 -0.35 -7.71 3.22
CA LEU A 70 -1.05 -7.49 1.96
C LEU A 70 -2.06 -8.63 1.73
N VAL A 71 -3.29 -8.27 1.40
CA VAL A 71 -4.37 -9.20 1.04
C VAL A 71 -4.97 -8.82 -0.30
N ALA A 72 -5.53 -9.82 -0.99
CA ALA A 72 -6.26 -9.58 -2.22
C ALA A 72 -7.57 -8.84 -1.89
N LEU A 73 -7.90 -7.83 -2.71
CA LEU A 73 -9.22 -7.20 -2.74
C LEU A 73 -10.19 -8.01 -3.58
#